data_AF-A0A2V1P733-F1
#
_entry.id   AF-A0A2V1P733-F1
#
_cell.length_a   1.000
_cell.length_b   1.000
_cell.length_c   1.000
_cell.angle_alpha   90.00
_cell.angle_beta   90.00
_cell.angle_gamma   90.00
#
_symmetry.space_group_name_H-M   'P 1'
#
loop_
_entity.id
_entity.type
_entity.pdbx_description
1 polymer ?
#
loop_
_entity_poly.entity_id
_entity_poly.type
_entity_poly.pdbx_seq_one_letter_code
_entity_poly.pdbx_strand_id
1 'polypeptide(L)'
;MQTAAPDHLSDDAARWWRSVNREFQLEPHHLRLLTLACEAWDRGQQARAILDRDGLTYIDRFDAPKARPEVAVERDSRIAFARLLRELDLDLDGPTEPPRAPAITSNRGRSHAS
;
A
#
# COMPACT_ATOMS: atom_id res chain seq x y z
N MET A 1 -21.90 11.94 6.80
CA MET A 1 -20.97 11.83 5.66
C MET A 1 -19.76 12.67 5.97
N GLN A 2 -18.56 12.10 5.92
CA GLN A 2 -17.32 12.87 6.09
C GLN A 2 -17.09 13.63 4.79
N THR A 3 -17.27 14.95 4.81
CA THR A 3 -17.27 15.80 3.62
C THR A 3 -15.92 16.47 3.34
N ALA A 4 -14.98 16.37 4.29
CA ALA A 4 -13.65 16.94 4.21
C ALA A 4 -12.59 15.87 4.45
N ALA A 5 -11.44 16.04 3.81
CA ALA A 5 -10.27 15.22 4.08
C ALA A 5 -9.81 15.41 5.53
N PRO A 6 -9.29 14.36 6.19
CA PRO A 6 -8.71 14.49 7.53
C PRO A 6 -7.56 15.50 7.59
N ASP A 7 -7.51 16.29 8.67
CA ASP A 7 -6.58 17.42 8.83
C ASP A 7 -5.11 17.00 8.96
N HIS A 8 -4.84 15.74 9.32
CA HIS A 8 -3.49 15.21 9.51
C HIS A 8 -2.85 14.66 8.24
N LEU A 9 -3.58 14.61 7.13
CA LEU A 9 -3.03 14.20 5.84
C LEU A 9 -2.12 15.29 5.29
N SER A 10 -1.09 14.89 4.55
CA SER A 10 -0.30 15.84 3.76
C SER A 10 -1.17 16.55 2.72
N ASP A 11 -0.72 17.72 2.23
CA ASP A 11 -1.45 18.43 1.18
C ASP A 11 -1.68 17.56 -0.07
N ASP A 12 -0.70 16.71 -0.41
CA ASP A 12 -0.77 15.81 -1.56
C ASP A 12 -1.82 14.73 -1.35
N ALA A 13 -1.79 14.05 -0.20
CA ALA A 13 -2.76 13.03 0.15
C ALA A 13 -4.17 13.60 0.32
N ALA A 14 -4.31 14.76 0.95
CA ALA A 14 -5.59 15.44 1.12
C ALA A 14 -6.19 15.88 -0.23
N ARG A 15 -5.36 16.32 -1.19
CA ARG A 15 -5.83 16.61 -2.56
C ARG A 15 -6.34 15.35 -3.25
N TRP A 16 -5.61 14.24 -3.17
CA TRP A 16 -6.05 12.98 -3.76
C TRP A 16 -7.34 12.45 -3.12
N TRP A 17 -7.41 12.45 -1.77
CA TRP A 17 -8.61 12.09 -1.02
C TRP A 17 -9.84 12.86 -1.48
N ARG A 18 -9.72 14.19 -1.64
CA ARG A 18 -10.81 15.05 -2.12
C ARG A 18 -11.21 14.74 -3.56
N SER A 19 -10.24 14.42 -4.43
CA SER A 19 -10.51 14.03 -5.82
C SER A 19 -11.35 12.76 -5.87
N VAL A 20 -10.91 11.71 -5.16
CA VAL A 20 -11.59 10.40 -5.14
C VAL A 20 -12.97 10.52 -4.51
N ASN A 21 -13.10 11.20 -3.37
CA ASN A 21 -14.40 11.40 -2.72
C ASN A 21 -15.40 12.22 -3.58
N ARG A 22 -14.91 13.08 -4.48
CA ARG A 22 -15.75 13.85 -5.41
C ARG A 22 -16.14 13.02 -6.64
N GLU A 23 -15.21 12.23 -7.16
CA GLU A 23 -15.37 11.50 -8.42
C GLU A 23 -16.16 10.20 -8.26
N PHE A 24 -16.14 9.58 -7.07
CA PHE A 24 -16.78 8.31 -6.80
C PHE A 24 -17.90 8.43 -5.78
N GLN A 25 -18.97 7.63 -5.96
CA GLN A 25 -20.04 7.50 -4.97
C GLN A 25 -19.60 6.58 -3.83
N LEU A 26 -18.88 7.14 -2.85
CA LEU A 26 -18.32 6.38 -1.74
C LEU A 26 -19.30 6.27 -0.56
N GLU A 27 -19.52 5.03 -0.11
CA GLU A 27 -20.16 4.72 1.16
C GLU A 27 -19.24 5.05 2.36
N PRO A 28 -19.78 5.22 3.59
CA PRO A 28 -18.98 5.58 4.76
C PRO A 28 -17.82 4.64 5.07
N HIS A 29 -17.91 3.36 4.70
CA HIS A 29 -16.83 2.40 4.90
C HIS A 29 -15.71 2.55 3.85
N HIS A 30 -16.04 2.90 2.60
CA HIS A 30 -15.05 3.25 1.58
C HIS A 30 -14.25 4.48 1.98
N LEU A 31 -14.87 5.48 2.61
CA LEU A 31 -14.15 6.66 3.11
C LEU A 31 -13.08 6.30 4.16
N ARG A 32 -13.34 5.28 4.99
CA ARG A 32 -12.33 4.78 5.94
C ARG A 32 -11.16 4.12 5.21
N LEU A 33 -11.43 3.33 4.17
CA LEU A 33 -10.37 2.71 3.37
C LEU A 33 -9.54 3.76 2.61
N LEU A 34 -10.19 4.78 2.05
CA LEU A 34 -9.53 5.89 1.38
C LEU A 34 -8.63 6.69 2.33
N THR A 35 -9.12 6.98 3.53
CA THR A 35 -8.32 7.64 4.57
C THR A 35 -7.10 6.79 4.95
N LEU A 36 -7.28 5.50 5.21
CA LEU A 36 -6.16 4.60 5.53
C LEU A 36 -5.16 4.50 4.37
N ALA A 37 -5.63 4.53 3.12
CA ALA A 37 -4.74 4.51 1.95
C ALA A 37 -3.90 5.79 1.90
N CYS A 38 -4.51 6.95 2.12
CA CYS A 38 -3.82 8.23 2.19
C CYS A 38 -2.75 8.25 3.31
N GLU A 39 -3.08 7.73 4.49
CA GLU A 39 -2.14 7.63 5.61
C GLU A 39 -0.96 6.71 5.32
N ALA A 40 -1.22 5.56 4.67
CA ALA A 40 -0.18 4.64 4.23
C ALA A 40 0.73 5.30 3.18
N TRP A 41 0.16 6.04 2.23
CA TRP A 41 0.92 6.81 1.25
C TRP A 41 1.85 7.82 1.94
N ASP A 42 1.32 8.65 2.83
CA ASP A 42 2.10 9.67 3.54
C ASP A 42 3.23 9.04 4.35
N ARG A 43 2.97 7.91 5.02
CA ARG A 43 4.00 7.20 5.79
C ARG A 43 5.11 6.67 4.88
N GLY A 44 4.76 6.12 3.72
CA GLY A 44 5.71 5.65 2.73
C GLY A 44 6.57 6.80 2.20
N GLN A 45 5.98 7.95 1.92
CA GLN A 45 6.69 9.14 1.43
C GLN A 45 7.64 9.72 2.48
N GLN A 46 7.25 9.72 3.76
CA GLN A 46 8.13 10.11 4.87
C GLN A 46 9.35 9.19 4.98
N ALA A 47 9.13 7.86 4.94
CA ALA A 47 10.21 6.89 4.97
C ALA A 47 11.14 7.05 3.77
N ARG A 48 10.58 7.22 2.56
CA ARG A 48 11.35 7.47 1.33
C ARG A 48 12.23 8.70 1.44
N ALA A 49 11.70 9.82 1.94
CA ALA A 49 12.46 11.05 2.09
C ALA A 49 13.65 10.90 3.06
N ILE A 50 13.50 10.10 4.12
CA ILE A 50 14.60 9.78 5.04
C ILE A 50 15.65 8.90 4.35
N LEU A 51 15.24 7.87 3.61
CA LEU A 51 16.15 6.99 2.87
C LEU A 51 16.91 7.72 1.77
N ASP A 52 16.25 8.64 1.04
CA ASP A 52 16.87 9.49 0.03
C ASP A 52 17.98 10.38 0.63
N ARG A 53 17.78 10.84 1.87
CA ARG A 53 18.75 11.68 2.60
C ARG A 53 19.89 10.87 3.23
N ASP A 54 19.56 9.77 3.90
CA ASP A 54 20.47 9.09 4.83
C ASP A 54 21.02 7.75 4.29
N GLY A 55 20.60 7.35 3.10
CA GLY A 55 20.93 6.07 2.48
C GLY A 55 20.13 4.90 3.05
N LEU A 56 20.40 3.69 2.55
CA LEU A 56 19.66 2.46 2.91
C LEU A 56 20.19 1.76 4.16
N THR A 57 21.42 2.07 4.56
CA THR A 57 22.10 1.42 5.68
C THR A 57 22.67 2.45 6.65
N TYR A 58 22.87 2.01 7.89
CA TYR A 58 23.61 2.74 8.91
C TYR A 58 24.64 1.82 9.56
N ILE A 59 25.66 2.41 10.17
CA ILE A 59 26.67 1.67 10.93
C ILE A 59 26.18 1.55 12.38
N ASP A 60 26.12 0.32 12.89
CA ASP A 60 25.75 0.08 14.27
C ASP A 60 26.94 0.30 15.25
N ARG A 61 26.72 0.07 16.54
CA ARG A 61 27.74 0.25 17.58
C ARG A 61 28.96 -0.69 17.46
N PHE A 62 28.91 -1.68 16.56
CA PHE A 62 29.96 -2.67 16.31
C PHE A 62 30.63 -2.48 14.94
N ASP A 63 30.47 -1.31 14.33
CA ASP A 63 30.96 -0.99 12.98
C ASP A 63 30.38 -1.89 11.87
N ALA A 64 29.25 -2.56 12.12
CA ALA A 64 28.60 -3.42 11.13
C ALA A 64 27.51 -2.66 10.36
N PRO A 65 27.43 -2.81 9.02
CA PRO A 65 26.35 -2.22 8.24
C PRO A 65 25.02 -2.92 8.53
N LYS A 66 23.98 -2.14 8.87
CA LYS A 66 22.61 -2.62 9.11
C LYS A 66 21.62 -1.86 8.23
N ALA A 67 20.57 -2.55 7.81
CA ALA A 67 19.46 -1.92 7.11
C ALA A 67 18.74 -0.95 8.05
N ARG A 68 18.40 0.22 7.53
CA ARG A 68 17.63 1.21 8.25
C ARG A 68 16.18 0.74 8.48
N PRO A 69 15.56 1.04 9.63
CA PRO A 69 14.18 0.64 9.90
C PRO A 69 13.17 1.24 8.89
N GLU A 70 13.48 2.42 8.34
CA GLU A 70 12.66 3.11 7.34
C GLU A 70 12.47 2.27 6.07
N VAL A 71 13.41 1.37 5.74
CA VAL A 71 13.26 0.44 4.61
C VAL A 71 12.04 -0.47 4.80
N ALA A 72 11.82 -0.97 6.01
CA ALA A 72 10.65 -1.77 6.33
C ALA A 72 9.38 -0.91 6.31
N VAL A 73 9.43 0.30 6.86
CA VAL A 73 8.30 1.23 6.88
C VAL A 73 7.85 1.58 5.46
N GLU A 74 8.78 1.94 4.56
CA GLU A 74 8.47 2.25 3.17
C GLU A 74 7.82 1.05 2.48
N ARG A 75 8.41 -0.14 2.63
CA ARG A 75 7.90 -1.38 2.05
C ARG A 75 6.48 -1.70 2.52
N ASP A 76 6.26 -1.69 3.83
CA ASP A 76 4.97 -2.06 4.43
C ASP A 76 3.89 -1.03 4.07
N SER A 77 4.25 0.25 4.05
CA SER A 77 3.37 1.34 3.61
C SER A 77 2.94 1.16 2.15
N ARG A 78 3.87 0.81 1.25
CA ARG A 78 3.55 0.54 -0.17
C ARG A 78 2.63 -0.66 -0.35
N ILE A 79 2.85 -1.72 0.43
CA ILE A 79 1.98 -2.91 0.41
C ILE A 79 0.59 -2.58 0.95
N ALA A 80 0.50 -1.87 2.07
CA ALA A 80 -0.76 -1.44 2.67
C ALA A 80 -1.55 -0.55 1.70
N PHE A 81 -0.90 0.44 1.09
CA PHE A 81 -1.51 1.30 0.08
C PHE A 81 -2.09 0.49 -1.09
N ALA A 82 -1.29 -0.42 -1.68
CA ALA A 82 -1.74 -1.25 -2.81
C ALA A 82 -2.93 -2.16 -2.44
N ARG A 83 -2.94 -2.71 -1.22
CA ARG A 83 -4.06 -3.53 -0.73
C ARG A 83 -5.31 -2.68 -0.53
N LEU A 84 -5.20 -1.55 0.15
CA LEU A 84 -6.33 -0.66 0.41
C LEU A 84 -6.92 -0.09 -0.89
N LEU A 85 -6.08 0.21 -1.89
CA LEU A 85 -6.54 0.64 -3.21
C LEU A 85 -7.31 -0.47 -3.94
N ARG A 86 -6.88 -1.72 -3.80
CA ARG A 86 -7.60 -2.88 -4.34
C ARG A 86 -8.94 -3.12 -3.64
N GLU A 87 -9.00 -2.94 -2.33
CA GLU A 87 -10.26 -3.06 -1.56
C GLU A 87 -11.22 -1.89 -1.82
N LEU A 88 -10.70 -0.71 -2.18
CA LEU A 88 -11.52 0.44 -2.60
C LEU A 88 -12.24 0.21 -3.94
N ASP A 89 -11.70 -0.67 -4.78
CA ASP A 89 -12.27 -1.10 -6.07
C ASP A 89 -12.86 0.05 -6.88
N LEU A 90 -12.04 1.08 -7.15
CA LEU A 90 -12.48 2.30 -7.83
C LEU A 90 -12.82 2.08 -9.32
N ASP A 91 -12.53 0.91 -9.88
CA ASP A 91 -12.84 0.57 -11.28
C ASP A 91 -14.27 0.02 -11.40
N LEU A 92 -15.26 0.90 -11.51
CA LEU A 92 -16.66 0.51 -11.70
C LEU A 92 -16.97 -0.01 -13.13
N ASP A 93 -16.09 0.22 -14.11
CA ASP A 93 -16.35 -0.06 -15.55
C ASP A 93 -15.44 -1.13 -16.18
N GLY A 94 -14.58 -1.79 -15.40
CA GLY A 94 -13.68 -2.85 -15.88
C GLY A 94 -14.23 -4.25 -15.64
N PRO A 95 -13.91 -5.26 -16.47
CA PRO A 95 -14.22 -6.65 -16.12
C PRO A 95 -13.51 -7.00 -14.82
N THR A 96 -14.26 -7.14 -13.72
CA THR A 96 -13.76 -7.65 -12.44
C THR A 96 -13.11 -9.00 -12.69
N GLU A 97 -11.77 -9.05 -12.67
CA GLU A 97 -11.04 -10.31 -12.83
C GLU A 97 -11.47 -11.22 -11.66
N PRO A 98 -12.08 -12.39 -11.91
CA PRO A 98 -12.57 -13.24 -10.84
C PRO A 98 -11.40 -13.63 -9.90
N PRO A 99 -11.66 -13.88 -8.59
CA PRO A 99 -10.63 -14.24 -7.64
C PRO A 99 -9.77 -15.37 -8.20
N ARG A 100 -8.47 -15.12 -8.36
CA ARG A 100 -7.55 -16.14 -8.89
C ARG A 100 -7.62 -17.37 -7.98
N ALA A 101 -8.14 -18.46 -8.52
CA ALA A 101 -8.15 -19.74 -7.84
C ALA A 101 -6.73 -20.11 -7.38
N PRO A 102 -6.57 -20.79 -6.22
CA PRO A 102 -5.25 -21.16 -5.72
C PRO A 102 -4.52 -22.02 -6.76
N ALA A 103 -3.21 -21.82 -6.88
CA ALA A 103 -2.36 -22.57 -7.80
C ALA A 103 -2.56 -24.08 -7.61
N ILE A 104 -3.03 -24.75 -8.66
CA ILE A 104 -3.18 -26.20 -8.72
C ILE A 104 -1.81 -26.86 -8.47
N THR A 105 -1.78 -27.90 -7.63
CA THR A 105 -0.56 -28.59 -7.22
C THR A 105 0.21 -29.16 -8.42
N SER A 106 1.51 -28.90 -8.45
CA SER A 106 2.44 -29.31 -9.51
C SER A 106 2.46 -30.83 -9.71
N ASN A 107 2.36 -31.30 -10.96
CA ASN A 107 2.36 -32.72 -11.35
C ASN A 107 3.75 -33.42 -11.23
N ARG A 108 4.67 -32.89 -10.40
CA ARG A 108 6.07 -33.36 -10.26
C ARG A 108 6.22 -34.61 -9.36
N GLY A 109 5.14 -35.38 -9.19
CA GLY A 109 5.09 -36.56 -8.34
C GLY A 109 4.72 -37.86 -9.06
N ARG A 110 4.67 -37.91 -10.39
CA ARG A 110 4.57 -39.19 -11.12
C ARG A 110 5.96 -39.69 -11.47
N SER A 111 6.64 -40.31 -10.51
CA SER A 111 7.73 -41.22 -10.86
C SER A 111 7.12 -42.46 -11.53
N HIS A 112 7.30 -42.58 -12.85
CA HIS A 112 7.21 -43.88 -13.50
C HIS A 112 8.31 -44.77 -12.92
N ALA A 113 7.92 -45.74 -12.08
CA ALA A 113 8.75 -46.91 -11.81
C ALA A 113 8.22 -48.03 -12.71
N SER A 114 9.02 -48.40 -13.71
CA SER A 114 8.94 -49.68 -14.42
C SER A 114 9.63 -50.77 -13.61
#